data_AF-A0A941X7V1-F1
#
_entry.id   AF-A0A941X7V1-F1
#
_cell.length_a   1.000
_cell.length_b   1.000
_cell.length_c   1.000
_cell.angle_alpha   90.00
_cell.angle_beta   90.00
_cell.angle_gamma   90.00
#
_symmetry.space_group_name_H-M   'P 1'
#
loop_
_entity.id
_entity.type
_entity.pdbx_description
1 polymer ?
#
loop_
_entity_poly.entity_id
_entity_poly.type
_entity_poly.pdbx_seq_one_letter_code
_entity_poly.pdbx_strand_id
1 'polypeptide(L)'
;MDVISDESMDEFLVNYGDVFANGLHPNNTKSLDLFGINYYSLTDLEIIINKIEDNRPKDYETILEWLHMVQRNYKGFYILGV
;
A
#
# COMPACT_ATOMS: atom_id res chain seq x y z
N MET A 1 -14.57 13.21 -12.32
CA MET A 1 -14.59 12.83 -10.90
C MET A 1 -15.00 11.39 -10.92
N ASP A 2 -14.01 10.50 -10.88
CA ASP A 2 -14.27 9.07 -10.89
C ASP A 2 -14.87 8.71 -9.54
N VAL A 3 -16.07 8.14 -9.57
CA VAL A 3 -16.72 7.61 -8.39
C VAL A 3 -15.92 6.37 -8.00
N ILE A 4 -15.25 6.40 -6.86
CA ILE A 4 -14.74 5.18 -6.22
C ILE A 4 -15.98 4.35 -5.92
N SER A 5 -16.22 3.31 -6.72
CA SER A 5 -17.30 2.36 -6.50
C SER A 5 -16.86 1.36 -5.43
N ASP A 6 -17.81 0.79 -4.70
CA ASP A 6 -17.53 -0.30 -3.75
C ASP A 6 -16.75 -1.45 -4.42
N GLU A 7 -16.99 -1.71 -5.72
CA GLU A 7 -16.25 -2.69 -6.52
C GLU A 7 -14.75 -2.38 -6.68
N SER A 8 -14.37 -1.10 -6.80
CA SER A 8 -12.96 -0.69 -6.90
C SER A 8 -12.21 -0.86 -5.58
N MET A 9 -12.89 -0.60 -4.46
CA MET A 9 -12.36 -0.84 -3.12
C MET A 9 -12.22 -2.34 -2.84
N ASP A 10 -13.23 -3.14 -3.22
CA ASP A 10 -13.18 -4.60 -3.13
C ASP A 10 -12.03 -5.18 -3.97
N GLU A 11 -11.85 -4.68 -5.20
CA GLU A 11 -10.74 -5.11 -6.06
C GLU A 11 -9.38 -4.78 -5.45
N PHE A 12 -9.20 -3.58 -4.89
CA PHE A 12 -7.96 -3.26 -4.17
C PHE A 12 -7.76 -4.20 -2.99
N LEU A 13 -8.78 -4.38 -2.15
CA LEU A 13 -8.67 -5.21 -0.94
C LEU A 13 -8.28 -6.65 -1.27
N VAL A 14 -8.83 -7.21 -2.34
CA VAL A 14 -8.51 -8.55 -2.83
C VAL A 14 -7.04 -8.65 -3.28
N ASN A 15 -6.52 -7.62 -3.96
CA ASN A 15 -5.17 -7.66 -4.53
C ASN A 15 -4.07 -7.20 -3.57
N TYR A 16 -4.37 -6.19 -2.74
CA TYR A 16 -3.39 -5.40 -2.00
C TYR A 16 -3.71 -5.25 -0.51
N GLY A 17 -4.86 -5.72 -0.04
CA GLY A 17 -5.25 -5.61 1.37
C GLY A 17 -4.22 -6.25 2.32
N ASP A 18 -3.75 -7.47 2.02
CA ASP A 18 -2.70 -8.11 2.83
C ASP A 18 -1.31 -7.46 2.64
N VAL A 19 -1.04 -6.95 1.44
CA VAL A 19 0.22 -6.25 1.12
C VAL A 19 0.38 -5.02 2.02
N PHE A 20 -0.68 -4.24 2.18
CA PHE A 20 -0.69 -3.00 2.95
C PHE A 20 -1.35 -3.12 4.32
N ALA A 21 -1.51 -4.32 4.87
CA ALA A 21 -2.21 -4.53 6.14
C ALA A 21 -1.56 -3.83 7.37
N ASN A 22 -0.30 -3.42 7.27
CA ASN A 22 0.53 -3.01 8.41
C ASN A 22 0.88 -1.51 8.44
N GLY A 23 0.03 -0.66 7.86
CA GLY A 23 0.21 0.79 7.89
C GLY A 23 0.18 1.36 9.31
N LEU A 24 1.04 2.33 9.61
CA LEU A 24 1.00 3.08 10.86
C LEU A 24 -0.04 4.20 10.74
N HIS A 25 -1.13 4.05 11.48
CA HIS A 25 -2.17 5.06 11.60
C HIS A 25 -1.75 6.15 12.63
N PRO A 26 -2.21 7.42 12.52
CA PRO A 26 -1.84 8.51 13.42
C PRO A 26 -2.07 8.27 14.92
N ASN A 27 -2.96 7.34 15.30
CA ASN A 27 -3.16 6.92 16.69
C ASN A 27 -2.12 5.91 17.20
N ASN A 28 -1.04 5.68 16.44
CA ASN A 28 0.03 4.72 16.72
C ASN A 28 -0.38 3.23 16.71
N THR A 29 -1.49 2.89 16.07
CA THR A 29 -1.86 1.49 15.80
C THR A 29 -1.40 1.07 14.40
N LYS A 30 -1.11 -0.22 14.22
CA LYS A 30 -0.80 -0.80 12.91
C LYS A 30 -2.03 -1.50 12.34
N SER A 31 -2.56 -0.96 11.25
CA SER A 31 -3.71 -1.49 10.50
C SER A 31 -3.81 -0.76 9.16
N LEU A 32 -4.52 -1.35 8.20
CA LEU A 32 -4.96 -0.62 7.01
C LEU A 32 -6.21 0.20 7.34
N ASP A 33 -6.09 1.53 7.34
CA ASP A 33 -7.22 2.46 7.38
C ASP A 33 -7.65 2.78 5.94
N LEU A 34 -8.78 2.20 5.51
CA LEU A 34 -9.29 2.34 4.14
C LEU A 34 -9.73 3.76 3.80
N PHE A 35 -10.06 4.57 4.80
CA PHE A 35 -10.57 5.93 4.60
C PHE A 35 -9.62 7.00 5.14
N GLY A 36 -8.43 6.60 5.59
CA GLY A 36 -7.48 7.48 6.25
C GLY A 36 -6.06 7.36 5.74
N ILE A 37 -5.12 7.78 6.58
CA ILE A 37 -3.70 7.87 6.23
C ILE A 37 -2.96 6.69 6.82
N ASN A 38 -2.21 5.99 5.96
CA ASN A 38 -1.39 4.85 6.32
C ASN A 38 0.08 5.17 6.04
N TYR A 39 0.91 5.25 7.07
CA TYR A 39 2.35 5.45 6.92
C TYR A 39 3.12 4.13 6.87
N TYR A 40 4.12 4.05 6.00
CA TYR A 40 5.03 2.91 5.89
C TYR A 40 6.47 3.40 5.96
N SER A 41 7.25 2.79 6.86
CA SER A 41 8.69 3.03 6.96
C SER A 41 9.45 2.30 5.85
N LEU A 42 10.76 2.55 5.72
CA LEU A 42 11.61 1.79 4.80
C LEU A 42 11.69 0.29 5.16
N THR A 43 11.56 -0.06 6.44
CA THR A 43 11.49 -1.47 6.85
C THR A 43 10.17 -2.11 6.42
N ASP A 44 9.05 -1.38 6.51
CA ASP A 44 7.77 -1.88 6.00
C ASP A 44 7.80 -1.98 4.46
N LEU A 45 8.48 -1.03 3.78
CA LEU A 45 8.65 -1.02 2.32
C LEU A 45 9.32 -2.29 1.79
N GLU A 46 10.39 -2.77 2.43
CA GLU A 46 11.07 -4.01 2.02
C GLU A 46 10.14 -5.23 2.12
N ILE A 47 9.34 -5.31 3.18
CA ILE A 47 8.35 -6.36 3.37
C ILE A 47 7.28 -6.29 2.27
N ILE A 48 6.81 -5.07 1.96
CA ILE A 48 5.81 -4.82 0.92
C ILE A 48 6.33 -5.24 -0.45
N ILE A 49 7.55 -4.84 -0.82
CA ILE A 49 8.17 -5.21 -2.09
C ILE A 49 8.23 -6.74 -2.22
N ASN A 50 8.73 -7.44 -1.20
CA ASN A 50 8.81 -8.90 -1.22
C ASN A 50 7.42 -9.54 -1.41
N LYS A 51 6.40 -9.07 -0.67
CA LYS A 51 5.01 -9.57 -0.83
C LYS A 51 4.48 -9.36 -2.24
N ILE A 52 4.78 -8.22 -2.88
CA ILE A 52 4.32 -7.93 -4.23
C ILE A 52 5.06 -8.79 -5.26
N GLU A 53 6.37 -8.98 -5.11
CA GLU A 53 7.17 -9.85 -5.99
C GLU A 53 6.73 -11.32 -5.92
N ASP A 54 6.37 -11.79 -4.71
CA ASP A 54 5.89 -13.15 -4.46
C ASP A 54 4.47 -13.38 -5.00
N ASN A 55 3.55 -12.46 -4.71
CA ASN A 55 2.12 -12.63 -5.03
C ASN A 55 1.74 -12.15 -6.43
N ARG A 56 2.51 -11.23 -7.01
CA ARG A 56 2.27 -10.58 -8.31
C ARG A 56 0.80 -10.17 -8.51
N PRO A 57 0.24 -9.33 -7.61
CA PRO A 57 -1.14 -8.86 -7.71
C PRO A 57 -1.38 -8.06 -8.99
N LYS A 58 -2.65 -7.77 -9.30
CA LYS A 58 -3.01 -7.00 -10.51
C LYS A 58 -2.21 -5.69 -10.58
N ASP A 59 -1.64 -5.40 -11.75
CA ASP A 59 -0.86 -4.18 -12.04
C ASP A 59 0.40 -3.97 -11.17
N TYR A 60 0.96 -5.07 -10.62
CA TYR A 60 2.08 -5.01 -9.69
C TYR A 60 3.34 -4.35 -10.23
N GLU A 61 3.63 -4.41 -11.54
CA GLU A 61 4.83 -3.80 -12.10
C GLU A 61 4.85 -2.27 -11.89
N THR A 62 3.69 -1.62 -12.05
CA THR A 62 3.55 -0.18 -11.83
C THR A 62 3.77 0.19 -10.38
N ILE A 63 3.21 -0.61 -9.46
CA ILE A 63 3.37 -0.40 -8.02
C ILE A 63 4.83 -0.64 -7.59
N LEU A 64 5.48 -1.71 -8.07
CA LEU A 64 6.88 -2.00 -7.77
C LEU A 64 7.81 -0.89 -8.27
N GLU A 65 7.60 -0.38 -9.48
CA GLU A 65 8.40 0.73 -10.00
C GLU A 65 8.32 1.95 -9.09
N TRP A 66 7.11 2.30 -8.66
CA TRP A 66 6.88 3.39 -7.72
C TRP A 66 7.53 3.13 -6.35
N LEU A 67 7.40 1.93 -5.80
CA LEU A 67 8.00 1.55 -4.51
C LEU A 67 9.53 1.58 -4.54
N HIS A 68 10.16 1.14 -5.62
CA HIS A 68 11.61 1.26 -5.77
C HIS A 68 12.06 2.71 -5.92
N MET A 69 11.25 3.56 -6.56
CA MET A 69 11.51 5.00 -6.59
C MET A 69 11.37 5.61 -5.18
N VAL A 70 10.41 5.16 -4.37
CA VAL A 70 10.31 5.52 -2.95
C VAL A 70 11.57 5.12 -2.18
N GLN A 71 12.00 3.85 -2.33
CA GLN A 71 13.15 3.27 -1.64
C GLN A 71 14.43 4.08 -1.86
N ARG A 72 14.63 4.60 -3.08
CA ARG A 72 15.84 5.36 -3.45
C ARG A 72 15.83 6.81 -2.96
N ASN A 73 14.66 7.42 -2.81
CA ASN A 73 14.56 8.88 -2.72
C ASN A 73 13.93 9.39 -1.41
N TYR A 74 13.28 8.53 -0.61
CA TYR A 74 12.49 8.94 0.55
C TYR A 74 12.80 8.08 1.78
N LYS A 75 12.25 8.46 2.94
CA LYS A 75 12.40 7.75 4.22
C LYS A 75 11.20 6.86 4.56
N GLY A 76 10.33 6.63 3.59
CA GLY A 76 9.01 6.01 3.76
C GLY A 76 7.98 6.72 2.89
N PHE A 77 6.74 6.25 2.97
CA PHE A 77 5.64 6.76 2.15
C PHE A 77 4.31 6.70 2.88
N TYR A 78 3.32 7.39 2.33
CA TYR A 78 1.95 7.36 2.79
C TYR A 78 1.05 6.83 1.69
N ILE A 79 0.06 6.04 2.07
CA ILE A 79 -1.13 5.75 1.25
C ILE A 79 -2.29 6.50 1.90
N LEU A 80 -2.98 7.33 1.11
CA LEU A 80 -4.15 8.10 1.55
C LEU A 80 -5.39 7.50 0.93
N GLY A 81 -6.23 6.89 1.76
CA GLY A 81 -7.42 6.19 1.28
C GLY A 81 -7.08 5.04 0.35
N VAL A 82 -8.05 4.15 0.17
CA VAL A 82 -7.96 3.00 -0.71
C VAL A 82 -9.19 2.95 -1.59
#